data_AF-A0AAN8CP23-F1
#
_entry.id   AF-A0AAN8CP23-F1
#
_cell.length_a   1.000
_cell.length_b   1.000
_cell.length_c   1.000
_cell.angle_alpha   90.00
_cell.angle_beta   90.00
_cell.angle_gamma   90.00
#
_symmetry.space_group_name_H-M   'P 1'
#
loop_
_entity.id
_entity.type
_entity.pdbx_description
1 polymer ?
#
loop_
_entity_poly.entity_id
_entity_poly.type
_entity_poly.pdbx_seq_one_letter_code
_entity_poly.pdbx_strand_id
1 'polypeptide(L)'
;MERKMEENTARDVETGSEAGAEDALVGNVNKLMVSPPGYSGAARKGHLLFDACFESGNLGRVDYISEFEFDLFIRPDTCNPRFRVWFNFTVENVRETQVSPSDTNNP
;
A
#
# COMPACT_ATOMS: atom_id res chain seq x y z
N MET A 1 -25.62 -5.67 54.72
CA MET A 1 -25.81 -5.19 53.35
C MET A 1 -24.89 -4.00 53.15
N GLU A 2 -23.71 -4.20 52.57
CA GLU A 2 -22.92 -3.09 52.03
C GLU A 2 -22.31 -3.59 50.72
N ARG A 3 -22.81 -3.03 49.62
CA ARG A 3 -22.47 -3.40 48.25
C ARG A 3 -21.05 -2.95 47.95
N LYS A 4 -20.17 -3.86 47.54
CA LYS A 4 -18.94 -3.47 46.85
C LYS A 4 -19.27 -3.21 45.38
N MET A 5 -19.04 -1.98 44.94
CA MET A 5 -19.09 -1.55 43.54
C MET A 5 -18.10 -2.39 42.73
N GLU A 6 -18.59 -2.99 41.66
CA GLU A 6 -17.81 -3.60 40.60
C GLU A 6 -17.46 -2.46 39.63
N GLU A 7 -16.19 -2.02 39.62
CA GLU A 7 -15.73 -0.98 38.72
C GLU A 7 -15.42 -1.58 37.34
N ASN A 8 -16.27 -1.22 36.40
CA ASN A 8 -16.25 -1.62 35.01
C ASN A 8 -15.23 -0.75 34.25
N THR A 9 -13.97 -1.19 34.14
CA THR A 9 -12.99 -0.51 33.27
C THR A 9 -13.00 -1.17 31.89
N ALA A 10 -13.99 -0.81 31.07
CA ALA A 10 -13.86 -0.94 29.63
C ALA A 10 -12.75 0.02 29.17
N ARG A 11 -11.57 -0.51 28.85
CA ARG A 11 -10.55 0.25 28.12
C ARG A 11 -10.87 0.10 26.64
N ASP A 12 -11.54 1.10 26.11
CA ASP A 12 -11.56 1.40 24.69
C ASP A 12 -10.09 1.55 24.23
N VAL A 13 -9.60 0.60 23.44
CA VAL A 13 -8.35 0.75 22.71
C VAL A 13 -8.69 1.44 21.40
N GLU A 14 -8.77 2.77 21.48
CA GLU A 14 -8.79 3.66 20.34
C GLU A 14 -7.45 3.59 19.60
N THR A 15 -7.57 3.53 18.27
CA THR A 15 -6.92 4.45 17.34
C THR A 15 -5.41 4.41 17.19
N GLY A 16 -5.02 4.21 15.92
CA GLY A 16 -3.78 4.73 15.38
C GLY A 16 -2.58 3.84 15.68
N SER A 17 -2.31 2.90 14.78
CA SER A 17 -0.92 2.45 14.62
C SER A 17 -0.12 3.64 14.10
N GLU A 18 0.39 4.43 15.03
CA GLU A 18 1.46 5.42 14.88
C GLU A 18 2.74 4.71 14.39
N ALA A 19 2.72 4.17 13.17
CA ALA A 19 3.90 3.60 12.53
C ALA A 19 4.64 4.72 11.77
N GLY A 20 4.96 5.79 12.50
CA GLY A 20 5.81 6.90 12.06
C GLY A 20 7.28 6.72 12.46
N ALA A 21 7.75 5.49 12.72
CA ALA A 21 9.06 5.23 13.31
C ALA A 21 9.79 3.97 12.75
N GLU A 22 9.56 3.62 11.47
CA GLU A 22 10.21 2.47 10.81
C GLU A 22 10.76 2.89 9.42
N ASP A 23 11.34 4.09 9.27
CA ASP A 23 11.93 4.59 7.99
C ASP A 23 13.23 3.85 7.60
N ALA A 24 13.42 2.63 8.13
CA ALA A 24 14.51 1.72 7.85
C ALA A 24 14.09 0.75 6.74
N LEU A 25 14.42 1.11 5.49
CA LEU A 25 14.65 0.18 4.39
C LEU A 25 13.60 -0.96 4.21
N VAL A 26 12.31 -0.62 4.19
CA VAL A 26 11.37 -1.51 3.50
C VAL A 26 11.80 -1.48 2.02
N GLY A 27 12.31 -2.62 1.54
CA GLY A 27 12.84 -2.75 0.18
C GLY A 27 11.78 -2.46 -0.90
N ASN A 28 12.16 -2.61 -2.17
CA ASN A 28 11.17 -2.47 -3.24
C ASN A 28 10.03 -3.49 -3.06
N VAL A 29 8.81 -3.07 -3.40
CA VAL A 29 7.69 -3.99 -3.58
C VAL A 29 8.09 -5.06 -4.61
N ASN A 30 7.77 -6.32 -4.33
CA ASN A 30 8.04 -7.46 -5.20
C ASN A 30 6.72 -8.19 -5.44
N LYS A 31 6.18 -8.05 -6.65
CA LYS A 31 4.91 -8.69 -7.07
C LYS A 31 3.81 -8.60 -6.00
N LEU A 32 3.63 -7.39 -5.44
CA LEU A 32 2.64 -7.12 -4.41
C LEU A 32 1.26 -7.04 -5.05
N MET A 33 0.41 -8.01 -4.75
CA MET A 33 -0.99 -7.97 -5.16
C MET A 33 -1.80 -7.18 -4.13
N VAL A 34 -2.44 -6.11 -4.59
CA VAL A 34 -3.28 -5.26 -3.75
C VAL A 34 -4.75 -5.60 -4.00
N SER A 35 -5.45 -5.96 -2.93
CA SER A 35 -6.89 -6.26 -2.95
C SER A 35 -7.64 -5.39 -1.95
N PRO A 36 -8.94 -5.11 -2.18
CA PRO A 36 -9.75 -4.35 -1.25
C PRO A 36 -9.72 -4.95 0.17
N PRO A 37 -9.73 -4.13 1.23
CA PRO A 37 -9.80 -4.62 2.61
C PRO A 37 -11.00 -5.56 2.81
N GLY A 38 -10.77 -6.69 3.49
CA GLY A 38 -11.81 -7.70 3.73
C GLY A 38 -12.08 -8.65 2.55
N TYR A 39 -11.41 -8.50 1.42
CA TYR A 39 -11.50 -9.48 0.33
C TYR A 39 -10.73 -10.76 0.68
N SER A 40 -11.41 -11.91 0.66
CA SER A 40 -10.83 -13.23 0.96
C SER A 40 -10.90 -14.23 -0.19
N GLY A 41 -11.30 -13.79 -1.39
CA GLY A 41 -11.44 -14.65 -2.57
C GLY A 41 -10.13 -14.85 -3.33
N ALA A 42 -10.19 -15.60 -4.44
CA ALA A 42 -9.07 -15.71 -5.38
C ALA A 42 -8.77 -14.36 -6.04
N ALA A 43 -7.53 -14.13 -6.45
CA ALA A 43 -7.15 -12.97 -7.27
C ALA A 43 -8.03 -12.87 -8.53
N ARG A 44 -8.49 -11.66 -8.87
CA ARG A 44 -9.27 -11.40 -10.09
C ARG A 44 -8.61 -10.33 -10.93
N LYS A 45 -8.97 -10.27 -12.22
CA LYS A 45 -8.61 -9.14 -13.08
C LYS A 45 -9.01 -7.83 -12.43
N GLY A 46 -8.06 -6.93 -12.30
CA GLY A 46 -8.18 -5.63 -11.65
C GLY A 46 -7.68 -5.56 -10.21
N HIS A 47 -7.31 -6.68 -9.59
CA HIS A 47 -6.46 -6.67 -8.38
C HIS A 47 -5.03 -6.40 -8.82
N LEU A 48 -4.66 -5.13 -8.80
CA LEU A 48 -3.41 -4.66 -9.39
C LEU A 48 -2.20 -5.31 -8.70
N LEU A 49 -1.24 -5.70 -9.52
CA LEU A 49 0.02 -6.30 -9.09
C LEU A 49 1.14 -5.28 -9.29
N PHE A 50 1.70 -4.76 -8.21
CA PHE A 50 2.78 -3.79 -8.25
C PHE A 50 4.13 -4.48 -8.10
N ASP A 51 5.09 -4.16 -8.95
CA ASP A 51 6.45 -4.66 -8.86
C ASP A 51 7.46 -3.54 -9.08
N ALA A 52 8.51 -3.52 -8.26
CA ALA A 52 9.67 -2.65 -8.41
C ALA A 52 10.97 -3.42 -8.11
N CYS A 53 10.93 -4.74 -8.01
CA CYS A 53 12.09 -5.57 -7.68
C CYS A 53 12.94 -5.89 -8.94
N PHE A 54 13.32 -4.84 -9.66
CA PHE A 54 14.13 -4.89 -10.87
C PHE A 54 15.12 -3.70 -10.92
N GLU A 55 16.01 -3.70 -11.90
CA GLU A 55 16.99 -2.62 -12.08
C GLU A 55 16.32 -1.25 -12.21
N SER A 56 16.78 -0.25 -11.45
CA SER A 56 16.18 1.10 -11.34
C SER A 56 14.79 1.19 -10.68
N GLY A 57 14.20 0.07 -10.25
CA GLY A 57 12.91 0.07 -9.59
C GLY A 57 12.91 0.86 -8.27
N ASN A 58 11.86 1.64 -8.05
CA ASN A 58 11.71 2.46 -6.85
C ASN A 58 10.24 2.63 -6.43
N LEU A 59 9.76 1.72 -5.60
CA LEU A 59 8.46 1.80 -4.93
C LEU A 59 8.53 0.97 -3.65
N GLY A 60 8.33 1.59 -2.49
CA GLY A 60 8.49 0.94 -1.18
C GLY A 60 7.19 0.43 -0.56
N ARG A 61 6.07 1.11 -0.82
CA ARG A 61 4.75 0.72 -0.31
C ARG A 61 3.65 1.18 -1.24
N VAL A 62 2.55 0.43 -1.23
CA VAL A 62 1.30 0.75 -1.92
C VAL A 62 0.16 0.54 -0.94
N ASP A 63 -0.63 1.58 -0.71
CA ASP A 63 -1.82 1.51 0.14
C ASP A 63 -3.07 1.60 -0.76
N TYR A 64 -4.03 0.69 -0.55
CA TYR A 64 -5.32 0.70 -1.26
C TYR A 64 -6.22 1.77 -0.66
N ILE A 65 -6.71 2.70 -1.48
CA ILE A 65 -7.67 3.73 -1.04
C ILE A 65 -9.06 3.38 -1.56
N SER A 66 -9.19 3.15 -2.87
CA SER A 66 -10.44 2.75 -3.50
C SER A 66 -10.19 1.98 -4.79
N GLU A 67 -11.25 1.63 -5.52
CA GLU A 67 -11.16 0.86 -6.77
C GLU A 67 -10.26 1.52 -7.84
N PHE A 68 -10.16 2.86 -7.81
CA PHE A 68 -9.43 3.65 -8.79
C PHE A 68 -8.35 4.54 -8.16
N GLU A 69 -8.03 4.34 -6.88
CA GLU A 69 -7.13 5.23 -6.13
C GLU A 69 -6.21 4.43 -5.21
N PHE A 70 -4.92 4.76 -5.25
CA PHE A 70 -3.86 4.12 -4.48
C PHE A 70 -2.88 5.20 -4.02
N ASP A 71 -2.45 5.10 -2.77
CA ASP A 71 -1.34 5.89 -2.25
C ASP A 71 -0.03 5.14 -2.50
N LEU A 72 0.94 5.81 -3.13
CA LEU A 72 2.24 5.25 -3.49
C LEU A 72 3.35 5.91 -2.67
N PHE A 73 4.21 5.10 -2.06
CA PHE A 73 5.31 5.60 -1.24
C PHE A 73 6.64 5.26 -1.90
N ILE A 74 7.27 6.28 -2.47
CA ILE A 74 8.57 6.19 -3.12
C ILE A 74 9.67 6.12 -2.05
N ARG A 75 10.64 5.21 -2.21
CA ARG A 75 11.78 5.12 -1.28
C ARG A 75 12.67 6.34 -1.48
N PRO A 76 13.35 6.81 -0.42
CA PRO A 76 14.30 7.89 -0.58
C PRO A 76 15.55 7.40 -1.32
N ASP A 77 16.33 8.34 -1.85
CA ASP A 77 17.61 8.04 -2.48
C ASP A 77 18.57 7.39 -1.47
N THR A 78 19.30 6.36 -1.92
CA THR A 78 20.23 5.58 -1.08
C THR A 78 21.25 6.45 -0.34
N CYS A 79 21.69 7.54 -0.97
CA CYS A 79 22.71 8.44 -0.43
C CYS A 79 22.12 9.78 0.05
N ASN A 80 20.80 9.99 -0.04
CA ASN A 80 20.17 11.22 0.42
C ASN A 80 18.70 10.97 0.85
N PRO A 81 18.45 10.73 2.16
CA PRO A 81 17.12 10.36 2.65
C PRO A 81 16.05 11.45 2.44
N ARG A 82 16.45 12.68 2.12
CA ARG A 82 15.55 13.82 1.94
C ARG A 82 14.85 13.83 0.58
N PHE A 83 15.46 13.24 -0.45
CA PHE A 83 14.92 13.27 -1.81
C PHE A 83 14.18 11.97 -2.17
N ARG A 84 12.99 12.12 -2.76
CA ARG A 84 12.08 11.06 -3.20
C ARG A 84 11.53 11.40 -4.59
N VAL A 85 12.44 11.64 -5.56
CA VAL A 85 12.09 12.22 -6.86
C VAL A 85 11.89 11.15 -7.94
N TRP A 86 12.73 10.11 -7.95
CA TRP A 86 12.69 9.06 -8.97
C TRP A 86 11.64 8.00 -8.65
N PHE A 87 10.85 7.60 -9.64
CA PHE A 87 9.91 6.49 -9.53
C PHE A 87 10.03 5.58 -10.76
N ASN A 88 10.02 4.28 -10.53
CA ASN A 88 9.91 3.28 -11.58
C ASN A 88 9.32 1.99 -11.00
N PHE A 89 8.23 1.51 -11.57
CA PHE A 89 7.53 0.31 -11.16
C PHE A 89 6.65 -0.18 -12.30
N THR A 90 6.28 -1.45 -12.28
CA THR A 90 5.30 -2.01 -13.19
C THR A 90 4.00 -2.32 -12.48
N VAL A 91 2.91 -2.26 -13.24
CA VAL A 91 1.57 -2.65 -12.77
C VAL A 91 1.02 -3.68 -13.74
N GLU A 92 0.70 -4.85 -13.23
CA GLU A 92 0.09 -5.94 -13.99
C GLU A 92 -1.32 -6.26 -13.48
N ASN A 93 -1.96 -7.24 -14.12
CA ASN A 93 -3.31 -7.70 -13.80
C ASN A 93 -4.40 -6.60 -13.91
N VAL A 94 -4.16 -5.58 -14.72
CA VAL A 94 -5.10 -4.48 -14.98
C VAL A 94 -6.35 -5.00 -15.69
N ARG A 95 -7.54 -4.48 -15.34
CA ARG A 95 -8.77 -4.73 -16.11
C ARG A 95 -8.98 -3.63 -17.16
N GLU A 96 -9.80 -3.91 -18.17
CA GLU A 96 -10.01 -3.00 -19.31
C GLU A 96 -10.41 -1.57 -18.91
N THR A 97 -11.21 -1.40 -17.85
CA THR A 97 -11.67 -0.08 -17.39
C THR A 97 -10.70 0.65 -16.47
N GLN A 98 -9.54 0.07 -16.16
CA GLN A 98 -8.50 0.68 -15.31
C GLN A 98 -7.34 1.28 -16.10
N VAL A 99 -7.30 1.08 -17.42
CA VAL A 99 -6.38 1.79 -18.32
C VAL A 99 -7.13 2.91 -19.03
N SER A 100 -6.47 4.04 -19.28
CA SER A 100 -7.05 5.06 -20.15
C SER A 100 -7.03 4.54 -21.60
N PRO A 101 -8.04 4.85 -22.44
CA PRO A 101 -8.03 4.47 -23.86
C PRO A 101 -6.81 5.01 -24.63
N SER A 102 -6.13 6.03 -24.10
CA SER A 102 -4.88 6.55 -24.65
C SER A 102 -3.67 5.66 -24.37
N ASP A 103 -3.70 4.83 -23.32
CA ASP A 103 -2.56 3.99 -22.90
C ASP A 103 -2.35 2.78 -23.81
N THR A 104 -3.33 2.42 -24.64
CA THR A 104 -3.22 1.29 -25.59
C THR A 104 -2.48 1.65 -26.89
N ASN A 105 -2.07 2.91 -27.06
CA ASN A 105 -1.44 3.43 -28.28
C ASN A 105 0.03 3.83 -28.08
N ASN A 106 0.79 3.09 -27.27
CA ASN A 106 2.24 3.23 -27.25
C ASN A 106 2.87 2.07 -28.06
N PRO A 107 3.61 2.34 -29.16
CA PRO A 107 4.22 1.32 -30.01
C PRO A 107 5.29 0.49 -29.31
#